data_AF-A0A8J7FTN7-F1
#
_entry.id   AF-A0A8J7FTN7-F1
#
_cell.length_a   1.000
_cell.length_b   1.000
_cell.length_c   1.000
_cell.angle_alpha   90.00
_cell.angle_beta   90.00
_cell.angle_gamma   90.00
#
_symmetry.space_group_name_H-M   'P 1'
#
loop_
_entity.id
_entity.type
_entity.pdbx_description
1 polymer ?
#
loop_
_entity_poly.entity_id
_entity_poly.type
_entity_poly.pdbx_seq_one_letter_code
_entity_poly.pdbx_strand_id
1 'polypeptide(L)' 'MTQPQPSATPKFEEPKFGFNSYAERLNGRAAMLGFVITLAIEYFTGQGLLSWLGLY' A
#
# COMPACT_ATOMS: atom_id res chain seq x y z
N MET A 1 -10.80 -35.73 -36.02
CA MET A 1 -10.05 -35.41 -34.78
C MET A 1 -9.93 -33.90 -34.68
N THR A 2 -10.79 -33.25 -33.91
CA THR A 2 -10.78 -31.79 -33.72
C THR A 2 -9.93 -31.43 -32.51
N GLN A 3 -8.88 -30.64 -32.73
CA GLN A 3 -7.90 -30.24 -31.73
C GLN A 3 -8.51 -29.28 -30.69
N PRO A 4 -8.22 -29.44 -29.38
CA PRO A 4 -8.70 -28.49 -28.37
C PRO A 4 -7.97 -27.15 -28.52
N GLN A 5 -8.75 -26.09 -28.70
CA GLN A 5 -8.27 -24.71 -28.70
C GLN A 5 -7.75 -24.35 -27.29
N PRO A 6 -6.54 -23.79 -27.13
CA PRO A 6 -6.05 -23.37 -25.81
C PRO A 6 -6.91 -22.23 -25.28
N SER A 7 -7.58 -22.50 -24.17
CA SER A 7 -8.32 -21.51 -23.39
C SER A 7 -7.35 -20.53 -22.72
N ALA A 8 -7.72 -19.24 -22.75
CA ALA A 8 -7.08 -18.11 -22.07
C ALA A 8 -5.65 -17.77 -22.53
N THR A 9 -5.52 -16.64 -23.23
CA THR A 9 -4.25 -15.91 -23.34
C THR A 9 -3.71 -15.69 -21.92
N PRO A 10 -2.49 -16.16 -21.58
CA PRO A 10 -1.91 -15.86 -20.28
C PRO A 10 -1.75 -14.35 -20.20
N LYS A 11 -2.55 -13.72 -19.34
CA LYS A 11 -2.32 -12.32 -18.93
C LYS A 11 -1.00 -12.35 -18.18
N PHE A 12 0.09 -12.04 -18.87
CA PHE A 12 1.35 -11.77 -18.19
C PHE A 12 1.05 -10.68 -17.15
N GLU A 13 1.18 -11.00 -15.86
CA GLU A 13 1.13 -9.96 -14.84
C GLU A 13 2.26 -8.99 -15.18
N GLU A 14 1.89 -7.80 -15.66
CA GLU A 14 2.83 -6.69 -15.83
C GLU A 14 3.66 -6.55 -14.55
N PRO A 15 4.97 -6.30 -14.65
CA PRO A 15 5.84 -6.26 -13.49
C PRO A 15 5.27 -5.28 -12.46
N LYS A 16 4.83 -5.81 -11.31
CA LYS A 16 4.25 -5.07 -10.16
C LYS A 16 5.23 -4.09 -9.51
N PHE A 17 6.43 -3.96 -10.05
CA PHE A 17 7.53 -3.16 -9.50
C PHE A 17 7.58 -1.77 -10.16
N GLY A 18 7.70 -0.73 -9.35
CA GLY A 18 7.72 0.66 -9.80
C GLY A 18 6.40 1.40 -9.55
N PHE A 19 6.28 2.60 -10.11
CA PHE A 19 5.08 3.43 -10.01
C PHE A 19 3.98 2.87 -10.91
N ASN A 20 3.11 2.05 -10.35
CA ASN A 20 1.91 1.54 -11.03
C ASN A 20 0.67 1.76 -10.15
N SER A 21 -0.51 1.77 -10.77
CA SER A 21 -1.78 2.09 -10.09
C SER A 21 -2.09 1.17 -8.91
N TYR A 22 -1.65 -0.08 -8.95
CA TYR A 22 -1.81 -1.00 -7.83
C TYR A 22 -0.95 -0.60 -6.63
N ALA A 23 0.34 -0.31 -6.87
CA ALA A 23 1.28 0.14 -5.85
C ALA A 23 0.86 1.48 -5.25
N GLU A 24 0.39 2.43 -6.07
CA GLU A 24 -0.13 3.72 -5.61
C GLU A 24 -1.34 3.55 -4.68
N ARG A 25 -2.30 2.70 -5.06
CA ARG A 25 -3.47 2.39 -4.23
C ARG A 25 -3.09 1.71 -2.92
N LEU A 26 -2.12 0.78 -2.96
CA LEU A 26 -1.64 0.08 -1.77
C LEU A 26 -0.93 1.04 -0.82
N ASN A 27 0.00 1.86 -1.34
CA ASN A 27 0.72 2.87 -0.58
C ASN A 27 -0.23 3.92 0.02
N GLY A 28 -1.23 4.36 -0.74
CA GLY A 28 -2.25 5.29 -0.25
C GLY A 28 -3.04 4.74 0.95
N ARG A 29 -3.45 3.46 0.91
CA ARG A 29 -4.13 2.81 2.04
C ARG A 29 -3.22 2.67 3.25
N ALA A 30 -1.97 2.27 3.03
CA ALA A 30 -0.98 2.20 4.10
C ALA A 30 -0.76 3.57 4.76
N ALA A 31 -0.71 4.65 3.98
CA ALA A 31 -0.59 6.01 4.48
C ALA A 31 -1.81 6.43 5.31
N MET A 32 -3.04 6.13 4.85
CA MET A 32 -4.26 6.41 5.64
C MET A 32 -4.25 5.71 7.00
N LEU A 33 -3.86 4.43 7.02
CA LEU A 33 -3.73 3.66 8.27
C LEU A 33 -2.62 4.23 9.16
N GLY A 34 -1.46 4.52 8.60
CA GLY A 34 -0.33 5.12 9.34
C GLY A 34 -0.70 6.45 9.99
N PHE A 35 -1.47 7.29 9.30
CA PHE A 35 -1.96 8.55 9.83
C PHE A 35 -2.93 8.34 11.01
N VAL A 36 -3.90 7.44 10.89
CA VAL A 36 -4.84 7.15 11.99
C VAL A 36 -4.12 6.56 13.20
N ILE A 37 -3.18 5.63 12.99
CA ILE A 37 -2.38 5.03 14.06
C ILE A 37 -1.55 6.11 14.76
N THR A 38 -0.95 7.03 14.00
CA THR A 38 -0.21 8.16 14.54
C THR A 38 -1.08 9.00 15.47
N LEU A 39 -2.28 9.39 15.03
CA LEU A 39 -3.20 10.17 15.85
C LEU A 39 -3.63 9.42 17.11
N ALA A 40 -3.87 8.10 17.01
CA ALA A 40 -4.20 7.28 18.15
C ALA A 40 -3.04 7.24 19.17
N ILE A 41 -1.81 7.04 18.71
CA ILE A 41 -0.62 7.06 19.55
C ILE A 41 -0.48 8.41 20.25
N GLU A 42 -0.57 9.51 19.51
CA GLU A 42 -0.49 10.87 20.06
C GLU A 42 -1.55 11.12 21.13
N TYR A 43 -2.77 10.63 20.92
CA TYR A 43 -3.84 10.70 21.90
C TYR A 43 -3.54 9.91 23.19
N PHE A 44 -2.99 8.69 23.07
CA PHE A 44 -2.70 7.85 24.23
C PHE A 44 -1.43 8.26 24.99
N THR A 45 -0.40 8.74 24.29
CA THR A 45 0.87 9.13 24.91
C THR A 45 0.89 10.60 25.33
N GLY A 46 0.01 11.43 24.75
CA GLY A 46 0.05 12.88 24.92
C GLY A 46 1.29 13.54 24.30
N GLN A 47 2.11 12.78 23.56
CA GLN A 47 3.29 13.28 22.87
C GLN A 47 3.08 13.19 21.37
N GLY A 48 3.15 14.33 20.69
CA GLY A 48 3.07 14.39 19.25
C GLY A 48 4.22 13.67 18.55
N LEU A 49 3.96 13.24 17.31
CA LEU A 49 4.92 12.51 16.47
C LEU A 49 6.28 13.27 16.32
N LEU A 50 6.21 14.60 16.29
CA LEU A 50 7.36 15.49 16.20
C LEU A 50 8.25 15.44 17.46
N SER A 51 7.68 15.15 18.64
CA SER A 51 8.43 14.93 19.88
C SER A 51 9.34 13.71 19.75
N TRP A 52 8.83 12.64 19.10
CA TRP A 52 9.60 11.41 18.89
C TRP A 52 10.74 11.60 17.89
N LEU A 53 10.60 12.56 16.97
CA LEU A 53 11.67 12.99 16.08
C LEU A 53 12.67 13.95 16.74
N GLY A 54 12.46 14.32 18.02
CA GLY A 54 13.34 15.21 18.78
C GLY A 54 13.26 16.68 18.36
N LEU A 55 12.15 17.08 17.72
CA LEU A 55 11.97 18.44 17.21
C LEU A 55 11.38 19.41 18.26
N TYR A 56 11.18 18.95 19.49
CA TYR A 56 10.96 19.73 20.71
C TYR A 56 11.16 18.88 21.96
#